data_AF-A0A645D334-F1
#
_entry.id   AF-A0A645D334-F1
#
_cell.length_a   1.000
_cell.length_b   1.000
_cell.length_c   1.000
_cell.angle_alpha   90.00
_cell.angle_beta   90.00
_cell.angle_gamma   90.00
#
_symmetry.space_group_name_H-M   'P 1'
#
loop_
_entity.id
_entity.type
_entity.pdbx_description
1 polymer ?
#
loop_
_entity_poly.entity_id
_entity_poly.type
_entity_poly.pdbx_seq_one_letter_code
_entity_poly.pdbx_strand_id
1 'polypeptide(L)'
;MPVSYQQKTAESREKVHNYQCLAGIAFDNVGLGMAHGISHAIGGMFDLGHGLANAIALPYVLEYNAQDHLVKEKLDRLARSINQPDFCVAIKNLNRALNIPTSFKDAGISKQLFEDNFKLLVENSLKGSTRVNPVKASEQDMANLLNSIFHGKEF
;
A
#
# COMPACT_ATOMS: atom_id res chain seq x y z
N MET A 1 -0.02 -6.25 -15.66
CA MET A 1 1.16 -6.25 -14.77
C MET A 1 1.83 -7.63 -14.67
N PRO A 2 1.15 -8.75 -14.30
CA PRO A 2 1.82 -10.06 -14.19
C PRO A 2 2.51 -10.54 -15.47
N VAL A 3 1.84 -10.39 -16.62
CA VAL A 3 2.41 -10.69 -17.95
C VAL A 3 3.69 -9.87 -18.21
N SER A 4 3.69 -8.58 -17.84
CA SER A 4 4.84 -7.70 -17.99
C SER A 4 6.03 -8.12 -17.12
N TYR A 5 5.75 -8.62 -15.91
CA TYR A 5 6.77 -9.13 -15.00
C TYR A 5 7.37 -10.46 -15.50
N GLN A 6 6.52 -11.42 -15.88
CA GLN A 6 6.92 -12.79 -16.22
C GLN A 6 7.44 -12.91 -17.66
N GLN A 7 6.68 -12.40 -18.63
CA GLN A 7 6.94 -12.59 -20.06
C GLN A 7 7.70 -11.42 -20.69
N LYS A 8 7.61 -10.22 -20.10
CA LYS A 8 8.40 -9.03 -20.47
C LYS A 8 8.24 -8.60 -21.94
N THR A 9 7.09 -8.87 -22.58
CA THR A 9 6.83 -8.45 -23.96
C THR A 9 6.75 -6.93 -24.08
N ALA A 10 7.11 -6.37 -25.25
CA ALA A 10 7.01 -4.93 -25.51
C ALA A 10 5.58 -4.40 -25.27
N GLU A 11 4.57 -5.09 -25.80
CA GLU A 11 3.15 -4.73 -25.62
C GLU A 11 2.75 -4.68 -24.14
N SER A 12 3.13 -5.68 -23.35
CA SER A 12 2.77 -5.70 -21.92
C SER A 12 3.51 -4.64 -21.11
N ARG A 13 4.72 -4.26 -21.51
CA ARG A 13 5.51 -3.17 -20.92
C ARG A 13 4.93 -1.81 -21.26
N GLU A 14 4.57 -1.59 -22.52
CA GLU A 14 3.87 -0.38 -22.98
C GLU A 14 2.57 -0.17 -22.22
N LYS A 15 1.73 -1.22 -22.10
CA LYS A 15 0.49 -1.15 -21.32
C LYS A 15 0.73 -0.71 -19.88
N VAL A 16 1.70 -1.33 -19.18
CA VAL A 16 2.04 -0.91 -17.80
C VAL A 16 2.56 0.52 -17.76
N HIS A 17 3.37 0.93 -18.73
CA HIS A 17 3.90 2.29 -18.84
C HIS A 17 2.78 3.33 -19.04
N ASN A 18 1.77 3.03 -19.85
CA ASN A 18 0.62 3.89 -20.05
C ASN A 18 -0.29 3.94 -18.80
N TYR A 19 -0.54 2.80 -18.15
CA TYR A 19 -1.39 2.75 -16.96
C TYR A 19 -0.80 3.51 -15.76
N GLN A 20 0.52 3.48 -15.55
CA GLN A 20 1.14 4.30 -14.50
C GLN A 20 1.00 5.80 -14.78
N CYS A 21 1.03 6.22 -16.06
CA CYS A 21 0.82 7.62 -16.44
C CYS A 21 -0.62 8.05 -16.15
N LEU A 22 -1.60 7.20 -16.47
CA LEU A 22 -3.01 7.45 -16.14
C LEU A 22 -3.24 7.54 -14.63
N ALA A 23 -2.56 6.70 -13.83
CA ALA A 23 -2.58 6.83 -12.38
C ALA A 23 -1.99 8.17 -11.92
N GLY A 24 -0.90 8.62 -12.57
CA GLY A 24 -0.29 9.94 -12.38
C GLY A 24 -1.30 11.08 -12.57
N ILE A 25 -1.99 11.09 -13.71
CA ILE A 25 -3.03 12.09 -14.00
C ILE A 25 -4.11 12.10 -12.90
N ALA A 26 -4.51 10.93 -12.40
CA ALA A 26 -5.51 10.85 -11.35
C ALA A 26 -5.00 11.46 -10.03
N PHE A 27 -3.86 11.00 -9.50
CA PHE A 27 -3.37 11.46 -8.21
C PHE A 27 -2.81 12.89 -8.23
N ASP A 28 -2.47 13.44 -9.40
CA ASP A 28 -2.12 14.87 -9.55
C ASP A 28 -3.31 15.78 -9.22
N ASN A 29 -4.54 15.31 -9.44
CA ASN A 29 -5.76 16.08 -9.19
C ASN A 29 -6.35 15.86 -7.79
N VAL A 30 -6.21 14.66 -7.22
CA VAL A 30 -6.87 14.30 -5.95
C VAL A 30 -5.90 14.02 -4.81
N GLY A 31 -4.60 14.05 -5.07
CA GLY A 31 -3.58 13.64 -4.13
C GLY A 31 -3.54 12.13 -3.91
N LEU A 32 -2.97 11.74 -2.77
CA LEU A 32 -2.70 10.36 -2.39
C LEU A 32 -3.34 10.05 -1.03
N GLY A 33 -2.83 9.06 -0.29
CA GLY A 33 -3.40 8.67 1.00
C GLY A 33 -2.38 7.98 1.90
N MET A 34 -2.90 7.28 2.91
CA MET A 34 -2.13 6.72 4.01
C MET A 34 -1.02 5.75 3.59
N ALA A 35 -1.23 4.96 2.53
CA ALA A 35 -0.20 4.05 2.01
C ALA A 35 1.10 4.78 1.62
N HIS A 36 0.98 5.96 1.00
CA HIS A 36 2.15 6.77 0.67
C HIS A 36 2.79 7.41 1.90
N GLY A 37 1.99 7.85 2.88
CA GLY A 37 2.53 8.37 4.14
C GLY A 37 3.38 7.34 4.88
N ILE A 38 2.88 6.10 4.99
CA ILE A 38 3.62 4.95 5.54
C ILE A 38 4.87 4.67 4.69
N SER A 39 4.72 4.61 3.36
CA SER A 39 5.82 4.31 2.44
C SER A 39 6.95 5.34 2.52
N HIS A 40 6.64 6.64 2.65
CA HIS A 40 7.67 7.67 2.84
C HIS A 40 8.41 7.53 4.16
N ALA A 41 7.70 7.25 5.26
CA ALA A 41 8.32 7.06 6.57
C ALA A 41 9.23 5.81 6.61
N ILE A 42 8.76 4.69 6.04
CA ILE A 42 9.50 3.44 5.98
C ILE A 42 10.69 3.53 5.02
N GLY A 43 10.47 4.03 3.81
CA GLY A 43 11.52 4.17 2.80
C GLY A 43 12.62 5.13 3.23
N GLY A 44 12.27 6.24 3.90
CA GLY A 44 13.26 7.19 4.41
C GLY A 44 14.12 6.68 5.56
N MET A 45 13.64 5.67 6.30
CA MET A 45 14.37 5.09 7.46
C MET A 45 15.17 3.84 7.09
N PHE A 46 14.63 2.99 6.21
CA PHE A 46 15.13 1.63 5.99
C PHE A 46 15.63 1.37 4.56
N ASP A 47 15.72 2.40 3.72
CA ASP A 47 16.13 2.32 2.31
C ASP A 47 15.31 1.28 1.50
N LEU A 48 14.06 1.08 1.89
CA LEU A 48 13.14 0.19 1.20
C LEU A 48 12.57 0.91 -0.02
N GLY A 49 12.70 0.31 -1.20
CA GLY A 49 12.19 0.89 -2.44
C GLY A 49 10.73 1.33 -2.34
N HIS A 50 10.43 2.56 -2.72
CA HIS A 50 9.11 3.20 -2.50
C HIS A 50 7.93 2.38 -3.03
N GLY A 51 8.05 1.79 -4.21
CA GLY A 51 7.03 0.92 -4.80
C GLY A 51 6.81 -0.37 -4.00
N LEU A 52 7.89 -0.94 -3.45
CA LEU A 52 7.84 -2.14 -2.62
C LEU A 52 7.16 -1.83 -1.27
N ALA A 53 7.53 -0.74 -0.62
CA ALA A 53 6.90 -0.30 0.62
C ALA A 53 5.39 -0.03 0.45
N ASN A 54 5.00 0.64 -0.64
CA ASN A 54 3.59 0.84 -1.00
C ASN A 54 2.87 -0.50 -1.26
N ALA A 55 3.47 -1.41 -2.01
CA ALA A 55 2.85 -2.70 -2.33
C ALA A 55 2.57 -3.52 -1.06
N ILE A 56 3.50 -3.52 -0.10
CA ILE A 56 3.34 -4.20 1.20
C ILE A 56 2.25 -3.52 2.05
N ALA A 57 2.26 -2.19 2.16
CA ALA A 57 1.33 -1.46 3.02
C ALA A 57 -0.11 -1.37 2.47
N LEU A 58 -0.28 -1.34 1.15
CA LEU A 58 -1.56 -1.02 0.50
C LEU A 58 -2.71 -1.94 0.92
N PRO A 59 -2.58 -3.28 0.98
CA PRO A 59 -3.67 -4.16 1.43
C PRO A 59 -4.22 -3.79 2.81
N TYR A 60 -3.32 -3.54 3.77
CA TYR A 60 -3.68 -3.17 5.14
C TYR A 60 -4.39 -1.82 5.21
N VAL A 61 -3.92 -0.84 4.43
CA VAL A 61 -4.54 0.49 4.34
C VAL A 61 -5.93 0.41 3.70
N LEU A 62 -6.11 -0.42 2.68
CA LEU A 62 -7.42 -0.62 2.06
C LEU A 62 -8.40 -1.28 3.02
N GLU A 63 -7.95 -2.27 3.80
CA GLU A 63 -8.75 -2.94 4.84
C GLU A 63 -9.14 -1.97 5.96
N TYR A 64 -8.20 -1.14 6.44
CA TYR A 64 -8.48 -0.08 7.40
C TYR A 64 -9.52 0.92 6.85
N ASN A 65 -9.33 1.38 5.61
CA ASN A 65 -10.23 2.35 5.01
C ASN A 65 -11.62 1.76 4.69
N ALA A 66 -11.73 0.45 4.48
CA ALA A 66 -12.99 -0.23 4.20
C ALA A 66 -13.97 -0.27 5.39
N GLN A 67 -13.53 0.16 6.59
CA GLN A 67 -14.42 0.39 7.73
C GLN A 67 -15.41 1.53 7.47
N ASP A 68 -15.07 2.47 6.58
CA ASP A 68 -16.00 3.48 6.08
C ASP A 68 -16.86 2.93 4.94
N HIS A 69 -18.18 3.04 5.07
CA HIS A 69 -19.12 2.49 4.11
C HIS A 69 -19.00 3.07 2.68
N LEU A 70 -18.66 4.36 2.53
CA LEU A 70 -18.51 4.99 1.21
C LEU A 70 -17.22 4.51 0.54
N VAL A 71 -16.15 4.31 1.32
CA VAL A 71 -14.93 3.69 0.80
C VAL A 71 -15.21 2.24 0.41
N LYS A 72 -15.91 1.46 1.25
CA LYS A 72 -16.27 0.08 0.94
C LYS A 72 -17.05 -0.04 -0.37
N GLU A 73 -18.05 0.81 -0.59
CA GLU A 73 -18.80 0.84 -1.85
C GLU A 73 -17.90 1.10 -3.07
N LYS A 74 -16.93 2.02 -2.94
CA LYS A 74 -15.95 2.30 -4.00
C LYS A 74 -15.04 1.10 -4.26
N LEU A 75 -14.58 0.41 -3.22
CA LEU A 75 -13.78 -0.81 -3.35
C LEU A 75 -14.59 -1.93 -4.02
N ASP A 76 -15.87 -2.10 -3.68
CA ASP A 76 -16.74 -3.10 -4.31
C ASP A 76 -17.01 -2.78 -5.79
N ARG A 77 -17.07 -1.49 -6.16
CA ARG A 77 -17.12 -1.07 -7.56
C ARG A 77 -15.82 -1.40 -8.30
N LEU A 78 -14.67 -1.18 -7.67
CA LEU A 78 -13.37 -1.56 -8.24
C LEU A 78 -13.22 -3.08 -8.37
N ALA A 79 -13.69 -3.86 -7.39
CA ALA A 79 -13.68 -5.31 -7.43
C ALA A 79 -14.49 -5.82 -8.64
N ARG A 80 -15.71 -5.29 -8.83
CA ARG A 80 -16.56 -5.60 -9.99
C ARG A 80 -15.90 -5.24 -11.32
N SER A 81 -15.22 -4.09 -11.42
CA SER A 81 -14.59 -3.67 -12.69
C SER A 81 -13.42 -4.56 -13.13
N ILE A 82 -12.84 -5.33 -12.20
CA ILE A 82 -11.78 -6.31 -12.48
C ILE A 82 -12.26 -7.78 -12.35
N ASN A 83 -13.58 -7.99 -12.26
CA ASN A 83 -14.21 -9.31 -12.06
C ASN A 83 -13.64 -10.10 -10.87
N GLN A 84 -13.46 -9.42 -9.74
CA GLN A 84 -13.03 -10.01 -8.47
C GLN A 84 -14.12 -9.82 -7.41
N PRO A 85 -14.27 -10.77 -6.46
CA PRO A 85 -15.26 -10.65 -5.39
C PRO A 85 -14.86 -9.61 -4.33
N ASP A 86 -13.56 -9.42 -4.12
CA ASP A 86 -13.01 -8.50 -3.14
C ASP A 86 -11.73 -7.83 -3.67
N PHE A 87 -11.67 -6.51 -3.60
CA PHE A 87 -10.55 -5.74 -4.13
C PHE A 87 -9.28 -5.89 -3.30
N CYS A 88 -9.38 -5.96 -1.97
CA CYS A 88 -8.23 -6.14 -1.08
C CYS A 88 -7.58 -7.52 -1.32
N VAL A 89 -8.38 -8.57 -1.47
CA VAL A 89 -7.92 -9.91 -1.84
C VAL A 89 -7.26 -9.91 -3.23
N ALA A 90 -7.84 -9.18 -4.20
CA ALA A 90 -7.26 -9.05 -5.53
C ALA A 90 -5.86 -8.40 -5.50
N ILE A 91 -5.66 -7.36 -4.68
CA ILE A 91 -4.35 -6.74 -4.48
C ILE A 91 -3.37 -7.70 -3.80
N LYS A 92 -3.80 -8.42 -2.74
CA LYS A 92 -2.96 -9.47 -2.10
C LYS A 92 -2.53 -10.55 -3.09
N ASN A 93 -3.43 -10.99 -3.98
CA ASN A 93 -3.12 -11.97 -5.03
C ASN A 93 -2.16 -11.41 -6.09
N LEU A 94 -2.32 -10.14 -6.48
CA LEU A 94 -1.39 -9.48 -7.39
C LEU A 94 0.02 -9.39 -6.77
N ASN A 95 0.12 -9.02 -5.50
CA ASN A 95 1.40 -9.01 -4.77
C ASN A 95 2.08 -10.37 -4.79
N ARG A 96 1.35 -11.46 -4.50
CA ARG A 96 1.87 -12.83 -4.58
C ARG A 96 2.36 -13.18 -5.99
N ALA A 97 1.60 -12.84 -7.03
CA ALA A 97 1.98 -13.10 -8.42
C ALA A 97 3.24 -12.34 -8.88
N LEU A 98 3.62 -11.29 -8.16
CA LEU A 98 4.81 -10.47 -8.41
C LEU A 98 5.96 -10.76 -7.44
N ASN A 99 5.81 -11.77 -6.59
CA ASN A 99 6.76 -12.13 -5.53
C ASN A 99 7.06 -10.97 -4.56
N ILE A 100 6.04 -10.18 -4.24
CA ILE A 100 6.14 -9.12 -3.22
C ILE A 100 6.09 -9.79 -1.82
N PRO A 101 7.02 -9.46 -0.91
CA PRO A 101 6.95 -9.88 0.49
C PRO A 101 5.63 -9.50 1.15
N THR A 102 5.18 -10.29 2.12
CA THR A 102 3.90 -10.06 2.80
C THR A 102 3.98 -9.05 3.94
N SER A 103 5.20 -8.70 4.39
CA SER A 103 5.41 -7.82 5.53
C SER A 103 6.72 -7.05 5.39
N PHE A 104 6.89 -5.99 6.19
CA PHE A 104 8.16 -5.28 6.25
C PHE A 104 9.28 -6.13 6.85
N LYS A 105 8.96 -7.02 7.79
CA LYS A 105 9.92 -8.01 8.30
C LYS A 105 10.40 -8.94 7.19
N ASP A 106 9.49 -9.45 6.36
CA ASP A 106 9.85 -10.33 5.22
C ASP A 106 10.61 -9.58 4.12
N ALA A 107 10.45 -8.26 4.05
CA ALA A 107 11.21 -7.39 3.16
C ALA A 107 12.63 -7.05 3.71
N GLY A 108 13.01 -7.60 4.87
CA GLY A 108 14.35 -7.48 5.42
C GLY A 108 14.53 -6.38 6.48
N ILE A 109 13.46 -5.71 6.91
CA ILE A 109 13.57 -4.70 7.98
C ILE A 109 13.83 -5.41 9.32
N SER A 110 14.93 -5.02 9.98
CA SER A 110 15.28 -5.54 11.31
C SER A 110 14.21 -5.17 12.33
N LYS A 111 13.76 -6.15 13.10
CA LYS A 111 12.82 -5.95 14.21
C LYS A 111 13.34 -4.93 15.22
N GLN A 112 14.62 -5.03 15.58
CA GLN A 112 15.23 -4.11 16.53
C GLN A 112 15.21 -2.67 16.00
N LEU A 113 15.66 -2.45 14.75
CA LEU A 113 15.65 -1.11 14.16
C LEU A 113 14.23 -0.55 14.02
N PHE A 114 13.25 -1.41 13.72
CA PHE A 114 11.84 -1.02 13.68
C PHE A 114 11.33 -0.57 15.06
N GLU A 115 11.59 -1.37 16.11
CA GLU A 115 11.18 -1.06 17.49
C GLU A 115 11.86 0.21 18.03
N ASP A 116 13.18 0.35 17.80
CA ASP A 116 13.96 1.50 18.24
C ASP A 116 13.48 2.83 17.63
N ASN A 117 12.94 2.78 16.41
CA ASN A 117 12.45 3.94 15.66
C ASN A 117 10.93 4.07 15.62
N PHE A 118 10.20 3.20 16.33
CA PHE A 118 8.76 3.02 16.15
C PHE A 118 7.95 4.31 16.32
N LYS A 119 8.25 5.08 17.38
CA LYS A 119 7.57 6.36 17.65
C LYS A 119 7.71 7.33 16.47
N LEU A 120 8.92 7.47 15.94
CA LEU A 120 9.20 8.36 14.82
C LEU A 120 8.51 7.88 13.54
N LEU A 121 8.44 6.56 13.32
CA LEU A 121 7.70 5.98 12.19
C LEU A 121 6.21 6.30 12.27
N VAL A 122 5.58 6.18 13.44
CA VAL A 122 4.17 6.53 13.65
C VAL A 122 3.96 8.02 13.35
N GLU A 123 4.74 8.90 13.98
CA GLU A 123 4.64 10.35 13.79
C GLU A 123 4.81 10.76 12.32
N ASN A 124 5.78 10.17 11.62
CA ASN A 124 6.03 10.50 10.22
C ASN A 124 4.99 9.89 9.28
N SER A 125 4.45 8.72 9.59
CA SER A 125 3.40 8.08 8.78
C SER A 125 2.08 8.84 8.81
N LEU A 126 1.83 9.65 9.84
CA LEU A 126 0.65 10.54 9.93
C LEU A 126 0.79 11.84 9.15
N LYS A 127 2.00 12.18 8.68
CA LYS A 127 2.28 13.42 7.92
C LYS A 127 1.95 13.25 6.44
N GLY A 128 2.12 14.35 5.68
CA GLY A 128 2.03 14.34 4.22
C GLY A 128 0.68 13.82 3.70
N SER A 129 0.74 12.84 2.79
CA SER A 129 -0.43 12.28 2.09
C SER A 129 -1.46 11.64 3.03
N THR A 130 -1.09 11.21 4.23
CA THR A 130 -2.04 10.65 5.20
C THR A 130 -3.09 11.67 5.65
N ARG A 131 -2.75 12.98 5.62
CA ARG A 131 -3.67 14.05 6.03
C ARG A 131 -4.94 14.16 5.18
N VAL A 132 -4.89 13.65 3.95
CA VAL A 132 -6.02 13.66 3.00
C VAL A 132 -6.63 12.27 2.80
N ASN A 133 -6.23 11.28 3.62
CA ASN A 133 -6.82 9.95 3.58
C ASN A 133 -8.31 9.99 3.97
N PRO A 134 -9.21 9.23 3.30
CA PRO A 134 -10.65 9.33 3.51
C PRO A 134 -11.08 8.93 4.93
N VAL A 135 -10.38 7.97 5.54
CA VAL A 135 -10.60 7.55 6.93
C VAL A 135 -9.47 8.12 7.78
N LYS A 136 -9.81 8.89 8.82
CA LYS A 136 -8.80 9.49 9.69
C LYS A 136 -8.22 8.44 10.62
N ALA A 137 -6.89 8.29 10.59
CA ALA A 137 -6.16 7.49 11.57
C ALA A 137 -5.72 8.34 12.75
N SER A 138 -6.01 7.87 13.96
CA SER A 138 -5.34 8.33 15.17
C SER A 138 -3.90 7.81 15.23
N GLU A 139 -3.13 8.33 16.19
CA GLU A 139 -1.79 7.80 16.48
C GLU A 139 -1.82 6.32 16.87
N GLN A 140 -2.81 5.92 17.65
CA GLN A 140 -2.99 4.53 18.04
C GLN A 140 -3.36 3.65 16.84
N ASP A 141 -4.22 4.13 15.94
CA ASP A 141 -4.57 3.38 14.73
C ASP A 141 -3.35 3.16 13.84
N MET A 142 -2.54 4.20 13.64
CA MET A 142 -1.32 4.12 12.87
C MET A 142 -0.31 3.17 13.51
N ALA A 143 -0.15 3.20 14.84
CA ALA A 143 0.70 2.28 15.57
C ALA A 143 0.25 0.81 15.41
N ASN A 144 -1.05 0.55 15.52
CA ASN A 144 -1.61 -0.78 15.30
C ASN A 144 -1.37 -1.24 13.86
N LEU A 145 -1.65 -0.36 12.89
CA LEU A 145 -1.48 -0.66 11.47
C LEU A 145 -0.02 -0.96 11.11
N LEU A 146 0.94 -0.14 11.58
CA LEU A 146 2.37 -0.39 11.35
C LEU A 146 2.83 -1.71 11.96
N ASN A 147 2.35 -2.08 13.15
CA ASN A 147 2.65 -3.39 13.74
C ASN A 147 2.08 -4.55 12.90
N SER A 148 0.84 -4.42 12.42
CA SER A 148 0.22 -5.43 11.55
C SER A 148 0.99 -5.59 10.23
N ILE A 149 1.36 -4.48 9.58
CA ILE A 149 2.15 -4.50 8.34
C ILE A 149 3.55 -5.08 8.59
N PHE A 150 4.19 -4.72 9.70
CA PHE A 150 5.53 -5.22 10.02
C PHE A 150 5.55 -6.73 10.24
N HIS A 151 4.52 -7.27 10.91
CA HIS A 151 4.44 -8.70 11.23
C HIS A 151 3.68 -9.54 10.21
N GLY A 152 3.02 -8.93 9.22
CA GLY A 152 2.21 -9.65 8.24
C GLY A 152 0.89 -10.19 8.82
N LYS A 153 0.35 -9.56 9.88
CA LYS A 153 -0.86 -10.03 10.58
C LYS A 153 -2.10 -9.34 10.05
N GLU A 154 -3.20 -10.07 9.91
CA GLU A 154 -4.49 -9.48 9.51
C GLU A 154 -4.98 -8.46 10.54
N PHE A 155 -5.75 -7.49 10.04
CA PHE A 155 -6.34 -6.39 10.80
C PHE A 155 -7.73 -6.76 11.31
#